data_AF-A0A357QKY5-F1
#
_entry.id   AF-A0A357QKY5-F1
#
_cell.length_a   1.000
_cell.length_b   1.000
_cell.length_c   1.000
_cell.angle_alpha   90.00
_cell.angle_beta   90.00
_cell.angle_gamma   90.00
#
_symmetry.space_group_name_H-M   'P 1'
#
loop_
_entity.id
_entity.type
_entity.pdbx_description
1 polymer ?
#
loop_
_entity_poly.entity_id
_entity_poly.type
_entity_poly.pdbx_seq_one_letter_code
_entity_poly.pdbx_strand_id
1 'polypeptide(L)'
;MAQQKTNTMKKTILFIAIITQTVIAHSQSKNLQDWLDGINYGDQPAITQLAGYSGGENILELSAESIDTIMAGFPWRDFTPDYKPGYGPISVKVIDPLNLVQGKFYLVFYSVTYFPTGVIKPNDGKSSKWYVYQPGGDTIYADHWINFHNEQLIPEWGISITINWVDFPDPEDLEVENGGVLGSVIEYSDPSKPWLKFFEDTDIAQYVSNWIRCGTQIDENYPRVNDKGDPEEYYENICEGKWSLYKYASHDKYGPCYNNSSWSLQTLAKQRPASIDIIITGDSSKWTRCPVIELCEDDSIDTDGDGEMDDTQPGPSGVWKFDLRNAPSVDKDGNAMNVGADEDTLINENLSNYIGSRGMSWFPGYAIDIETGERLNMAFGENSWYSGQNGNDMMWNPTGELYSELFESSGQTAGYPWLGGMHYIYVFGHNEIESDTAKRMYKYDGGRKLFERFMLNTTTSKRDIYRNAMYVSIPYRDTTFDMFASDVKVKIRMANPYKVSMAGYTYEGMPNGGLPTYEINTMEFSGVEETLFPQRKFMIWPNPAQDLLNVSQESSESCELVIYGITGNVVYKGSFCTQTKTIDVSGFEKGIYLVKITGKNGSRVVKFVHTP
;
A
#
# COMPACT_ATOMS: atom_id res chain seq x y z
N MET A 1 40.51 -53.52 -41.84
CA MET A 1 40.92 -52.10 -41.88
C MET A 1 39.68 -51.32 -42.30
N ALA A 2 38.85 -50.91 -41.34
CA ALA A 2 38.93 -49.67 -40.57
C ALA A 2 38.45 -48.46 -41.40
N GLN A 3 37.24 -47.99 -41.11
CA GLN A 3 36.83 -46.62 -41.38
C GLN A 3 35.88 -46.17 -40.27
N GLN A 4 36.35 -45.21 -39.46
CA GLN A 4 35.59 -44.55 -38.40
C GLN A 4 34.47 -43.70 -39.00
N LYS A 5 33.27 -43.78 -38.40
CA LYS A 5 32.23 -42.75 -38.46
C LYS A 5 31.85 -42.37 -37.03
N THR A 6 32.00 -41.10 -36.72
CA THR A 6 31.59 -40.44 -35.48
C THR A 6 30.08 -40.17 -35.51
N ASN A 7 29.40 -40.51 -34.41
CA ASN A 7 27.96 -40.29 -34.18
C ASN A 7 27.73 -38.90 -33.58
N THR A 8 26.80 -38.13 -34.16
CA THR A 8 26.21 -36.92 -33.54
C THR A 8 24.80 -37.27 -33.08
N MET A 9 24.57 -37.29 -31.76
CA MET A 9 23.24 -37.50 -31.17
C MET A 9 22.46 -36.18 -31.14
N LYS A 10 21.29 -36.16 -31.81
CA LYS A 10 20.21 -35.20 -31.56
C LYS A 10 19.39 -35.69 -30.36
N LYS A 11 19.28 -34.89 -29.30
CA LYS A 11 18.31 -35.09 -28.22
C LYS A 11 17.10 -34.19 -28.47
N THR A 12 15.96 -34.82 -28.76
CA THR A 12 14.63 -34.20 -28.74
C THR A 12 14.11 -34.21 -27.31
N ILE A 13 13.83 -33.04 -26.74
CA ILE A 13 13.17 -32.90 -25.43
C ILE A 13 11.68 -32.68 -25.70
N LEU A 14 10.85 -33.61 -25.21
CA LEU A 14 9.40 -33.59 -25.27
C LEU A 14 8.88 -32.92 -24.00
N PHE A 15 8.24 -31.75 -24.11
CA PHE A 15 7.54 -31.11 -22.99
C PHE A 15 6.18 -31.79 -22.81
N ILE A 16 5.97 -32.42 -21.65
CA ILE A 16 4.66 -32.92 -21.20
C ILE A 16 4.02 -31.81 -20.36
N ALA A 17 2.93 -31.24 -20.86
CA ALA A 17 2.07 -30.33 -20.11
C ALA A 17 1.23 -31.14 -19.10
N ILE A 18 1.39 -30.84 -17.81
CA ILE A 18 0.52 -31.36 -16.74
C ILE A 18 -0.65 -30.39 -16.61
N ILE A 19 -1.84 -30.81 -17.05
CA ILE A 19 -3.11 -30.12 -16.80
C ILE A 19 -3.64 -30.64 -15.45
N THR A 20 -3.62 -29.81 -14.41
CA THR A 20 -4.32 -30.11 -13.15
C THR A 20 -5.80 -29.75 -13.30
N GLN A 21 -6.67 -30.77 -13.37
CA GLN A 21 -8.11 -30.60 -13.23
C GLN A 21 -8.48 -30.40 -11.76
N THR A 22 -9.17 -29.31 -11.45
CA THR A 22 -9.78 -29.07 -10.14
C THR A 22 -10.95 -30.03 -9.95
N VAL A 23 -10.81 -30.99 -9.03
CA VAL A 23 -11.92 -31.86 -8.60
C VAL A 23 -12.62 -31.18 -7.42
N ILE A 24 -13.91 -30.87 -7.57
CA ILE A 24 -14.77 -30.43 -6.48
C ILE A 24 -15.00 -31.62 -5.55
N ALA A 25 -14.39 -31.62 -4.36
CA ALA A 25 -14.61 -32.66 -3.36
C ALA A 25 -15.93 -32.42 -2.62
N HIS A 26 -16.83 -33.41 -2.66
CA HIS A 26 -17.98 -33.50 -1.77
C HIS A 26 -17.52 -33.78 -0.34
N SER A 27 -18.10 -33.08 0.64
CA SER A 27 -17.76 -33.18 2.07
C SER A 27 -18.03 -34.59 2.63
N GLN A 28 -16.96 -35.32 2.93
CA GLN A 28 -16.99 -36.47 3.84
C GLN A 28 -16.66 -35.94 5.24
N SER A 29 -17.44 -36.34 6.25
CA SER A 29 -17.23 -35.97 7.65
C SER A 29 -15.84 -36.39 8.11
N LYS A 30 -14.95 -35.41 8.34
CA LYS A 30 -13.59 -35.64 8.87
C LYS A 30 -13.68 -36.14 10.32
N ASN A 31 -12.88 -37.16 10.64
CA ASN A 31 -12.75 -37.67 12.00
C ASN A 31 -11.65 -36.89 12.75
N LEU A 32 -11.64 -37.00 14.08
CA LEU A 32 -10.76 -36.25 15.00
C LEU A 32 -9.26 -36.54 14.82
N GLN A 33 -8.89 -37.64 14.15
CA GLN A 33 -7.50 -38.03 13.93
C GLN A 33 -6.88 -37.27 12.75
N ASP A 34 -7.65 -37.02 11.68
CA ASP A 34 -7.22 -36.17 10.55
C ASP A 34 -7.15 -34.67 10.91
N TRP A 35 -7.67 -34.28 12.09
CA TRP A 35 -7.64 -32.93 12.65
C TRP A 35 -6.36 -32.68 13.47
N LEU A 36 -5.72 -33.73 13.98
CA LEU A 36 -4.43 -33.64 14.67
C LEU A 36 -3.23 -33.46 13.70
N ASP A 37 -3.43 -33.70 12.41
CA ASP A 37 -2.42 -33.48 11.35
C ASP A 37 -2.42 -32.03 10.79
N GLY A 38 -3.19 -31.12 11.39
CA GLY A 38 -3.42 -29.76 10.85
C GLY A 38 -2.47 -28.67 11.32
N ILE A 39 -1.64 -28.92 12.34
CA ILE A 39 -0.75 -27.92 12.95
C ILE A 39 0.64 -28.53 13.05
N ASN A 40 1.60 -27.89 12.39
CA ASN A 40 2.99 -28.32 12.37
C ASN A 40 3.87 -27.43 13.22
N TYR A 41 4.98 -28.00 13.67
CA TYR A 41 6.08 -27.20 14.19
C TYR A 41 6.48 -26.14 13.15
N GLY A 42 6.58 -24.89 13.56
CA GLY A 42 6.92 -23.76 12.72
C GLY A 42 5.74 -23.05 12.07
N ASP A 43 4.51 -23.57 12.20
CA ASP A 43 3.32 -22.82 11.80
C ASP A 43 3.24 -21.51 12.57
N GLN A 44 2.78 -20.45 11.91
CA GLN A 44 2.76 -19.10 12.48
C GLN A 44 1.33 -18.56 12.43
N PRO A 45 0.74 -18.13 13.55
CA PRO A 45 -0.62 -17.63 13.56
C PRO A 45 -0.77 -16.31 12.78
N ALA A 46 -2.00 -15.99 12.38
CA ALA A 46 -2.39 -14.64 12.02
C ALA A 46 -2.17 -13.66 13.19
N ILE A 47 -1.77 -12.44 12.85
CA ILE A 47 -1.51 -11.35 13.79
C ILE A 47 -2.40 -10.16 13.43
N THR A 48 -3.05 -9.57 14.43
CA THR A 48 -3.74 -8.28 14.30
C THR A 48 -2.91 -7.21 14.97
N GLN A 49 -2.62 -6.12 14.25
CA GLN A 49 -2.00 -4.94 14.84
C GLN A 49 -3.06 -4.08 15.52
N LEU A 50 -2.88 -3.81 16.81
CA LEU A 50 -3.80 -2.98 17.59
C LEU A 50 -3.25 -1.57 17.80
N ALA A 51 -1.94 -1.43 17.92
CA ALA A 51 -1.26 -0.14 18.06
C ALA A 51 0.19 -0.24 17.59
N GLY A 52 0.82 0.90 17.38
CA GLY A 52 2.14 0.98 16.74
C GLY A 52 2.06 0.62 15.26
N TYR A 53 3.20 0.60 14.59
CA TYR A 53 3.35 0.18 13.19
C TYR A 53 4.82 -0.10 12.87
N SER A 54 5.07 -0.54 11.63
CA SER A 54 6.28 -1.19 11.15
C SER A 54 6.46 -2.61 11.71
N GLY A 55 7.12 -3.47 10.94
CA GLY A 55 7.34 -4.88 11.30
C GLY A 55 8.78 -5.24 11.65
N GLY A 56 9.69 -4.26 11.74
CA GLY A 56 11.11 -4.55 11.78
C GLY A 56 11.56 -5.23 10.49
N GLU A 57 12.25 -6.37 10.58
CA GLU A 57 12.68 -7.16 9.41
C GLU A 57 11.63 -8.16 8.90
N ASN A 58 10.42 -8.16 9.46
CA ASN A 58 9.37 -9.07 9.03
C ASN A 58 8.77 -8.66 7.68
N ILE A 59 8.64 -9.61 6.76
CA ILE A 59 7.87 -9.41 5.52
C ILE A 59 6.39 -9.38 5.88
N LEU A 60 5.71 -8.29 5.52
CA LEU A 60 4.29 -8.10 5.82
C LEU A 60 3.39 -8.40 4.62
N GLU A 61 2.22 -8.96 4.90
CA GLU A 61 1.14 -9.18 3.94
C GLU A 61 -0.20 -9.01 4.67
N LEU A 62 -0.98 -8.00 4.27
CA LEU A 62 -2.34 -7.82 4.80
C LEU A 62 -3.26 -8.97 4.37
N SER A 63 -4.24 -9.27 5.22
CA SER A 63 -5.37 -10.12 4.86
C SER A 63 -6.25 -9.46 3.79
N ALA A 64 -7.07 -10.26 3.11
CA ALA A 64 -8.02 -9.73 2.13
C ALA A 64 -9.07 -8.83 2.83
N GLU A 65 -9.47 -9.21 4.04
CA GLU A 65 -10.42 -8.49 4.88
C GLU A 65 -9.91 -7.09 5.23
N SER A 66 -8.63 -6.96 5.60
CA SER A 66 -8.00 -5.67 5.87
C SER A 66 -7.96 -4.79 4.64
N ILE A 67 -7.59 -5.35 3.48
CA ILE A 67 -7.59 -4.64 2.20
C ILE A 67 -9.00 -4.14 1.87
N ASP A 68 -10.01 -5.00 2.04
CA ASP A 68 -11.39 -4.60 1.86
C ASP A 68 -11.77 -3.49 2.84
N THR A 69 -11.24 -3.46 4.09
CA THR A 69 -11.55 -2.41 5.09
C THR A 69 -11.07 -1.07 4.58
N ILE A 70 -9.81 -1.06 4.13
CA ILE A 70 -9.14 0.10 3.56
C ILE A 70 -9.92 0.62 2.36
N MET A 71 -10.40 -0.27 1.50
CA MET A 71 -11.08 0.09 0.26
C MET A 71 -12.59 0.37 0.42
N ALA A 72 -13.17 0.21 1.62
CA ALA A 72 -14.60 0.44 1.86
C ALA A 72 -15.02 1.92 1.77
N GLY A 73 -14.05 2.85 1.76
CA GLY A 73 -14.27 4.29 1.66
C GLY A 73 -13.54 5.05 2.77
N PHE A 74 -13.81 6.34 2.88
CA PHE A 74 -13.23 7.19 3.93
C PHE A 74 -13.45 6.56 5.32
N PRO A 75 -12.42 6.44 6.17
CA PRO A 75 -11.14 7.16 6.14
C PRO A 75 -10.00 6.46 5.35
N TRP A 76 -10.32 5.51 4.48
CA TRP A 76 -9.37 4.75 3.65
C TRP A 76 -8.29 4.05 4.47
N ARG A 77 -8.71 3.45 5.58
CA ARG A 77 -7.83 2.87 6.57
C ARG A 77 -8.49 1.71 7.30
N ASP A 78 -7.73 0.66 7.54
CA ASP A 78 -7.97 -0.26 8.64
C ASP A 78 -7.19 0.20 9.87
N PHE A 79 -7.89 0.47 10.97
CA PHE A 79 -7.26 0.93 12.20
C PHE A 79 -6.56 -0.21 12.95
N THR A 80 -6.99 -1.45 12.72
CA THR A 80 -6.44 -2.63 13.34
C THR A 80 -6.19 -3.71 12.29
N PRO A 81 -5.22 -3.52 11.39
CA PRO A 81 -5.03 -4.41 10.26
C PRO A 81 -4.67 -5.83 10.71
N ASP A 82 -5.34 -6.79 10.10
CA ASP A 82 -5.04 -8.21 10.15
C ASP A 82 -4.03 -8.59 9.05
N TYR A 83 -3.05 -9.39 9.42
CA TYR A 83 -2.02 -9.92 8.53
C TYR A 83 -2.22 -11.41 8.26
N LYS A 84 -1.77 -11.87 7.10
CA LYS A 84 -1.75 -13.30 6.78
C LYS A 84 -0.87 -14.07 7.79
N PRO A 85 -1.19 -15.33 8.10
CA PRO A 85 -0.35 -16.22 8.91
C PRO A 85 1.13 -16.16 8.47
N GLY A 86 2.03 -15.86 9.42
CA GLY A 86 3.47 -15.75 9.18
C GLY A 86 3.96 -14.46 8.51
N TYR A 87 3.08 -13.51 8.22
CA TYR A 87 3.42 -12.21 7.59
C TYR A 87 3.00 -11.02 8.45
N GLY A 88 3.07 -11.19 9.78
CA GLY A 88 2.72 -10.16 10.75
C GLY A 88 3.91 -9.33 11.22
N PRO A 89 3.67 -8.23 11.98
CA PRO A 89 4.73 -7.36 12.50
C PRO A 89 5.65 -8.02 13.52
N ILE A 90 5.26 -9.17 14.08
CA ILE A 90 6.06 -9.99 14.99
C ILE A 90 6.06 -11.43 14.50
N SER A 91 7.10 -12.21 14.83
CA SER A 91 7.13 -13.63 14.51
C SER A 91 6.71 -14.44 15.73
N VAL A 92 5.66 -15.24 15.56
CA VAL A 92 5.17 -16.20 16.56
C VAL A 92 5.17 -17.56 15.88
N LYS A 93 5.80 -18.57 16.47
CA LYS A 93 5.87 -19.92 15.90
C LYS A 93 5.28 -20.92 16.85
N VAL A 94 4.56 -21.91 16.32
CA VAL A 94 4.18 -23.11 17.06
C VAL A 94 5.43 -23.97 17.24
N ILE A 95 5.83 -24.22 18.49
CA ILE A 95 6.98 -25.07 18.83
C ILE A 95 6.56 -26.41 19.43
N ASP A 96 5.34 -26.50 19.94
CA ASP A 96 4.75 -27.73 20.44
C ASP A 96 3.27 -27.81 20.04
N PRO A 97 2.97 -28.37 18.84
CA PRO A 97 1.60 -28.48 18.36
C PRO A 97 0.68 -29.28 19.29
N LEU A 98 1.22 -30.23 20.07
CA LEU A 98 0.44 -31.07 20.97
C LEU A 98 0.01 -30.33 22.24
N ASN A 99 0.79 -29.34 22.66
CA ASN A 99 0.54 -28.52 23.83
C ASN A 99 0.17 -27.07 23.48
N LEU A 100 -0.16 -26.79 22.23
CA LEU A 100 -0.53 -25.45 21.77
C LEU A 100 -1.79 -24.97 22.50
N VAL A 101 -1.63 -23.91 23.29
CA VAL A 101 -2.76 -23.29 23.99
C VAL A 101 -3.58 -22.49 23.00
N GLN A 102 -4.87 -22.81 22.93
CA GLN A 102 -5.83 -22.17 22.04
C GLN A 102 -6.37 -20.89 22.68
N GLY A 103 -6.38 -19.79 21.92
CA GLY A 103 -6.99 -18.54 22.36
C GLY A 103 -6.41 -17.31 21.68
N LYS A 104 -6.81 -16.16 22.23
CA LYS A 104 -6.24 -14.85 21.89
C LYS A 104 -5.20 -14.45 22.93
N PHE A 105 -4.02 -14.09 22.48
CA PHE A 105 -2.95 -13.54 23.30
C PHE A 105 -2.64 -12.12 22.86
N TYR A 106 -2.14 -11.30 23.78
CA TYR A 106 -1.86 -9.89 23.50
C TYR A 106 -0.42 -9.61 23.87
N LEU A 107 0.39 -9.27 22.85
CA LEU A 107 1.77 -8.84 23.04
C LEU A 107 1.82 -7.31 23.09
N VAL A 108 2.50 -6.77 24.11
CA VAL A 108 2.50 -5.35 24.45
C VAL A 108 3.92 -4.86 24.69
N PHE A 109 4.34 -3.83 23.94
CA PHE A 109 5.64 -3.19 24.15
C PHE A 109 5.60 -2.24 25.37
N TYR A 110 6.67 -2.20 26.16
CA TYR A 110 6.80 -1.35 27.35
C TYR A 110 8.26 -0.94 27.63
N SER A 111 8.46 -0.09 28.65
CA SER A 111 9.77 0.53 28.98
C SER A 111 10.37 1.36 27.84
N VAL A 112 9.52 1.93 26.98
CA VAL A 112 9.91 2.54 25.71
C VAL A 112 10.32 4.00 25.86
N THR A 113 11.43 4.38 25.25
CA THR A 113 11.69 5.77 24.83
C THR A 113 11.63 5.87 23.31
N TYR A 114 11.05 6.94 22.77
CA TYR A 114 10.94 7.15 21.33
C TYR A 114 11.35 8.56 20.93
N PHE A 115 11.76 8.71 19.67
CA PHE A 115 12.06 10.02 19.06
C PHE A 115 10.77 10.80 18.76
N PRO A 116 10.83 12.12 18.53
CA PRO A 116 9.69 12.88 18.04
C PRO A 116 9.08 12.33 16.73
N THR A 117 9.85 11.56 15.96
CA THR A 117 9.42 10.83 14.76
C THR A 117 8.60 9.55 15.06
N GLY A 118 8.35 9.25 16.33
CA GLY A 118 7.66 8.05 16.79
C GLY A 118 8.51 6.78 16.82
N VAL A 119 9.73 6.83 16.29
CA VAL A 119 10.66 5.69 16.26
C VAL A 119 11.09 5.30 17.67
N ILE A 120 10.95 4.02 18.00
CA ILE A 120 11.43 3.45 19.26
C ILE A 120 12.97 3.48 19.26
N LYS A 121 13.56 4.03 20.33
CA LYS A 121 15.02 4.17 20.45
C LYS A 121 15.67 2.83 20.78
N PRO A 122 16.69 2.38 20.02
CA PRO A 122 17.32 1.10 20.27
C PRO A 122 18.18 1.05 21.54
N ASN A 123 18.88 2.13 21.88
CA ASN A 123 20.08 2.03 22.74
C ASN A 123 20.26 3.19 23.73
N ASP A 124 19.21 3.69 24.39
CA ASP A 124 19.32 4.79 25.36
C ASP A 124 19.28 4.36 26.85
N GLY A 125 19.53 3.07 27.13
CA GLY A 125 19.39 2.49 28.47
C GLY A 125 17.93 2.36 28.93
N LYS A 126 16.98 2.70 28.05
CA LYS A 126 15.52 2.53 28.15
C LYS A 126 14.98 1.95 26.83
N SER A 127 15.67 0.94 26.32
CA SER A 127 15.26 0.15 25.14
C SER A 127 13.85 -0.42 25.36
N SER A 128 13.15 -0.84 24.32
CA SER A 128 11.81 -1.45 24.50
C SER A 128 11.93 -2.91 24.95
N LYS A 129 11.05 -3.33 25.87
CA LYS A 129 10.73 -4.74 26.15
C LYS A 129 9.31 -5.05 25.70
N TRP A 130 8.92 -6.31 25.77
CA TRP A 130 7.55 -6.74 25.58
C TRP A 130 7.10 -7.69 26.69
N TYR A 131 5.80 -7.75 26.92
CA TYR A 131 5.17 -8.85 27.64
C TYR A 131 4.00 -9.36 26.82
N VAL A 132 3.64 -10.61 27.02
CA VAL A 132 2.50 -11.25 26.37
C VAL A 132 1.61 -11.87 27.43
N TYR A 133 0.29 -11.75 27.25
CA TYR A 133 -0.66 -12.34 28.19
C TYR A 133 -1.88 -12.91 27.47
N GLN A 134 -2.50 -13.91 28.09
CA GLN A 134 -3.82 -14.40 27.73
C GLN A 134 -4.85 -13.76 28.69
N PRO A 135 -6.00 -13.24 28.22
CA PRO A 135 -7.02 -12.69 29.12
C PRO A 135 -7.47 -13.70 30.18
N GLY A 136 -7.33 -13.33 31.46
CA GLY A 136 -7.67 -14.19 32.59
C GLY A 136 -6.65 -15.31 32.88
N GLY A 137 -5.54 -15.34 32.15
CA GLY A 137 -4.42 -16.29 32.34
C GLY A 137 -3.13 -15.61 32.76
N ASP A 138 -2.01 -16.29 32.50
CA ASP A 138 -0.67 -15.85 32.88
C ASP A 138 -0.13 -14.74 31.97
N THR A 139 0.93 -14.07 32.44
CA THR A 139 1.67 -13.04 31.70
C THR A 139 3.15 -13.43 31.67
N ILE A 140 3.72 -13.49 30.47
CA ILE A 140 5.13 -13.81 30.22
C ILE A 140 5.86 -12.53 29.80
N TYR A 141 7.02 -12.28 30.39
CA TYR A 141 7.83 -11.08 30.13
C TYR A 141 9.05 -11.42 29.29
N ALA A 142 9.49 -10.46 28.47
CA ALA A 142 10.66 -10.60 27.64
C ALA A 142 11.95 -10.78 28.46
N ASP A 143 12.71 -11.83 28.14
CA ASP A 143 14.04 -12.09 28.71
C ASP A 143 15.01 -10.95 28.35
N HIS A 144 14.94 -10.52 27.09
CA HIS A 144 15.82 -9.50 26.50
C HIS A 144 15.05 -8.27 26.01
N TRP A 145 15.80 -7.20 25.73
CA TRP A 145 15.26 -6.02 25.04
C TRP A 145 15.13 -6.32 23.54
N ILE A 146 14.28 -5.57 22.83
CA ILE A 146 13.98 -5.87 21.41
C ILE A 146 15.17 -5.71 20.46
N ASN A 147 16.19 -4.93 20.84
CA ASN A 147 17.42 -4.75 20.07
C ASN A 147 18.39 -5.94 20.19
N PHE A 148 18.03 -6.99 20.94
CA PHE A 148 18.74 -8.26 20.94
C PHE A 148 17.92 -9.29 20.18
N HIS A 149 18.52 -9.90 19.16
CA HIS A 149 17.90 -11.00 18.45
C HIS A 149 17.73 -12.20 19.39
N ASN A 150 16.48 -12.54 19.71
CA ASN A 150 16.13 -13.60 20.65
C ASN A 150 14.81 -14.26 20.26
N GLU A 151 14.84 -15.57 20.05
CA GLU A 151 13.64 -16.41 19.99
C GLU A 151 13.33 -16.90 21.42
N GLN A 152 12.35 -16.28 22.07
CA GLN A 152 11.94 -16.68 23.41
C GLN A 152 10.91 -17.81 23.33
N LEU A 153 11.28 -18.99 23.82
CA LEU A 153 10.39 -20.13 23.92
C LEU A 153 9.40 -19.92 25.07
N ILE A 154 8.13 -20.26 24.85
CA ILE A 154 7.06 -20.27 25.84
C ILE A 154 6.41 -21.67 25.82
N PRO A 155 7.10 -22.70 26.35
CA PRO A 155 6.64 -24.09 26.27
C PRO A 155 5.25 -24.33 26.87
N GLU A 156 4.89 -23.59 27.91
CA GLU A 156 3.58 -23.65 28.56
C GLU A 156 2.42 -23.27 27.64
N TRP A 157 2.69 -22.54 26.55
CA TRP A 157 1.71 -22.19 25.52
C TRP A 157 1.98 -22.88 24.18
N GLY A 158 3.04 -23.67 24.08
CA GLY A 158 3.45 -24.35 22.84
C GLY A 158 3.90 -23.41 21.72
N ILE A 159 4.30 -22.17 22.05
CA ILE A 159 4.75 -21.16 21.08
C ILE A 159 6.13 -20.60 21.40
N SER A 160 6.79 -20.00 20.41
CA SER A 160 7.91 -19.07 20.59
C SER A 160 7.59 -17.70 20.00
N ILE A 161 8.26 -16.66 20.50
CA ILE A 161 8.10 -15.28 20.05
C ILE A 161 9.48 -14.69 19.72
N THR A 162 9.58 -14.05 18.56
CA THR A 162 10.76 -13.30 18.11
C THR A 162 10.35 -11.90 17.67
N ILE A 163 11.10 -10.89 18.13
CA ILE A 163 10.99 -9.50 17.67
C ILE A 163 12.24 -9.19 16.84
N ASN A 164 12.08 -9.06 15.53
CA ASN A 164 13.17 -8.74 14.61
C ASN A 164 13.31 -7.21 14.50
N TRP A 165 14.00 -6.58 15.45
CA TRP A 165 14.26 -5.15 15.40
C TRP A 165 15.33 -4.80 14.36
N VAL A 166 15.20 -3.64 13.73
CA VAL A 166 16.17 -3.06 12.78
C VAL A 166 16.22 -1.54 12.99
N ASP A 167 17.33 -0.90 12.63
CA ASP A 167 17.40 0.56 12.54
C ASP A 167 16.73 1.06 11.23
N PHE A 168 16.86 2.35 10.92
CA PHE A 168 16.40 2.89 9.65
C PHE A 168 17.02 2.11 8.47
N PRO A 169 16.29 1.97 7.35
CA PRO A 169 16.79 1.29 6.14
C PRO A 169 17.85 2.15 5.42
N ASP A 170 18.93 2.52 6.11
CA ASP A 170 20.01 3.34 5.56
C ASP A 170 20.98 2.44 4.78
N PRO A 171 21.10 2.59 3.45
CA PRO A 171 21.98 1.75 2.65
C PRO A 171 23.46 1.98 2.90
N GLU A 172 23.83 3.05 3.61
CA GLU A 172 25.22 3.31 4.03
C GLU A 172 25.55 2.70 5.41
N ASP A 173 24.54 2.19 6.13
CA ASP A 173 24.74 1.48 7.40
C ASP A 173 25.00 -0.01 7.16
N LEU A 174 26.21 -0.47 7.50
CA LEU A 174 26.64 -1.85 7.32
C LEU A 174 25.89 -2.85 8.23
N GLU A 175 25.20 -2.38 9.27
CA GLU A 175 24.36 -3.23 10.13
C GLU A 175 22.96 -3.46 9.53
N VAL A 176 22.60 -2.73 8.47
CA VAL A 176 21.31 -2.81 7.79
C VAL A 176 21.46 -3.63 6.51
N GLU A 177 21.09 -4.90 6.59
CA GLU A 177 21.22 -5.82 5.45
C GLU A 177 20.41 -5.33 4.23
N ASN A 178 21.03 -5.34 3.05
CA ASN A 178 20.44 -4.90 1.78
C ASN A 178 19.82 -3.48 1.82
N GLY A 179 20.36 -2.57 2.63
CA GLY A 179 19.78 -1.23 2.83
C GLY A 179 18.33 -1.27 3.33
N GLY A 180 17.93 -2.38 3.95
CA GLY A 180 16.58 -2.63 4.45
C GLY A 180 15.59 -3.11 3.40
N VAL A 181 15.99 -3.41 2.17
CA VAL A 181 15.10 -4.02 1.18
C VAL A 181 14.87 -5.48 1.53
N LEU A 182 13.64 -5.83 1.93
CA LEU A 182 13.25 -7.21 2.26
C LEU A 182 12.77 -8.01 1.03
N GLY A 183 12.33 -7.31 0.00
CA GLY A 183 11.91 -7.91 -1.26
C GLY A 183 11.03 -7.00 -2.08
N SER A 184 11.00 -7.23 -3.39
CA SER A 184 10.11 -6.52 -4.29
C SER A 184 9.77 -7.36 -5.51
N VAL A 185 8.57 -7.21 -6.06
CA VAL A 185 8.10 -7.97 -7.22
C VAL A 185 6.95 -7.27 -7.94
N ILE A 186 6.88 -7.46 -9.26
CA ILE A 186 5.75 -7.07 -10.10
C ILE A 186 5.02 -8.36 -10.51
N GLU A 187 3.75 -8.48 -10.13
CA GLU A 187 2.89 -9.62 -10.39
C GLU A 187 1.75 -9.21 -11.33
N TYR A 188 1.34 -10.11 -12.21
CA TYR A 188 0.14 -9.95 -13.03
C TYR A 188 -0.88 -11.00 -12.60
N SER A 189 -2.14 -10.61 -12.46
CA SER A 189 -3.23 -11.57 -12.18
C SER A 189 -3.35 -12.65 -13.26
N ASP A 190 -2.94 -12.34 -14.49
CA ASP A 190 -2.69 -13.29 -15.57
C ASP A 190 -1.26 -13.07 -16.11
N PRO A 191 -0.27 -13.88 -15.68
CA PRO A 191 1.12 -13.74 -16.10
C PRO A 191 1.36 -13.86 -17.62
N SER A 192 0.37 -14.36 -18.38
CA SER A 192 0.45 -14.43 -19.84
C SER A 192 0.08 -13.12 -20.55
N LYS A 193 -0.39 -12.10 -19.80
CA LYS A 193 -0.85 -10.81 -20.34
C LYS A 193 -0.18 -9.59 -19.67
N PRO A 194 1.17 -9.47 -19.72
CA PRO A 194 1.88 -8.32 -19.16
C PRO A 194 1.73 -7.06 -20.03
N TRP A 195 0.53 -6.50 -20.06
CA TRP A 195 0.17 -5.34 -20.91
C TRP A 195 0.85 -4.04 -20.49
N LEU A 196 1.29 -3.93 -19.24
CA LEU A 196 2.01 -2.79 -18.71
C LEU A 196 3.44 -3.22 -18.39
N LYS A 197 4.41 -2.38 -18.70
CA LYS A 197 5.81 -2.54 -18.34
C LYS A 197 6.33 -1.28 -17.66
N PHE A 198 7.51 -1.40 -17.09
CA PHE A 198 8.19 -0.31 -16.42
C PHE A 198 9.60 -0.23 -16.99
N PHE A 199 10.03 1.00 -17.21
CA PHE A 199 11.33 1.32 -17.79
C PHE A 199 12.42 0.92 -16.80
N GLU A 200 13.36 0.13 -17.30
CA GLU A 200 14.45 -0.45 -16.51
C GLU A 200 15.64 0.51 -16.53
N ASP A 201 16.27 0.64 -15.37
CA ASP A 201 17.49 1.41 -15.21
C ASP A 201 18.69 0.79 -15.94
N THR A 202 19.71 1.61 -16.24
CA THR A 202 20.99 1.19 -16.81
C THR A 202 22.12 2.11 -16.33
N ASP A 203 23.33 1.58 -16.18
CA ASP A 203 24.53 2.37 -15.81
C ASP A 203 25.17 3.20 -16.95
N ILE A 204 24.43 3.47 -18.03
CA ILE A 204 24.99 4.25 -19.14
C ILE A 204 24.96 5.73 -18.75
N ALA A 205 26.13 6.25 -18.39
CA ALA A 205 26.33 7.65 -18.00
C ALA A 205 25.65 8.61 -18.98
N GLN A 206 24.95 9.62 -18.45
CA GLN A 206 24.26 10.67 -19.20
C GLN A 206 23.06 10.21 -20.05
N TYR A 207 22.77 8.91 -20.11
CA TYR A 207 21.58 8.43 -20.81
C TYR A 207 20.37 8.59 -19.90
N VAL A 208 19.22 8.86 -20.50
CA VAL A 208 17.93 8.94 -19.79
C VAL A 208 17.54 7.61 -19.14
N SER A 209 18.11 6.50 -19.61
CA SER A 209 17.96 5.18 -19.02
C SER A 209 18.68 5.00 -17.69
N ASN A 210 19.67 5.84 -17.38
CA ASN A 210 20.22 5.96 -16.03
C ASN A 210 19.34 6.95 -15.26
N TRP A 211 18.18 6.49 -14.78
CA TRP A 211 17.18 7.32 -14.11
C TRP A 211 17.15 7.10 -12.60
N ILE A 212 17.76 6.03 -12.09
CA ILE A 212 18.07 5.78 -10.69
C ILE A 212 19.53 6.14 -10.48
N ARG A 213 19.83 6.89 -9.43
CA ARG A 213 21.14 7.47 -9.13
C ARG A 213 21.65 6.92 -7.81
N CYS A 214 21.62 5.61 -7.67
CA CYS A 214 22.31 4.90 -6.60
C CYS A 214 23.72 4.55 -7.08
N GLY A 215 24.65 4.33 -6.15
CA GLY A 215 26.01 3.93 -6.48
C GLY A 215 27.06 5.00 -6.16
N THR A 216 28.16 4.96 -6.89
CA THR A 216 29.37 5.75 -6.61
C THR A 216 29.90 6.53 -7.80
N GLN A 217 29.16 6.57 -8.91
CA GLN A 217 29.53 7.29 -10.12
C GLN A 217 29.61 8.80 -9.86
N ILE A 218 30.77 9.37 -10.19
CA ILE A 218 31.02 10.81 -10.17
C ILE A 218 31.60 11.23 -11.53
N ASP A 219 30.93 12.17 -12.20
CA ASP A 219 31.40 12.86 -13.40
C ASP A 219 31.61 14.35 -13.08
N GLU A 220 32.88 14.78 -13.05
CA GLU A 220 33.23 16.18 -12.77
C GLU A 220 32.76 17.15 -13.86
N ASN A 221 32.62 16.69 -15.11
CA ASN A 221 32.18 17.51 -16.23
C ASN A 221 30.65 17.60 -16.28
N TYR A 222 29.95 16.58 -15.78
CA TYR A 222 28.49 16.53 -15.73
C TYR A 222 27.96 16.17 -14.32
N PRO A 223 28.15 17.03 -13.30
CA PRO A 223 27.79 16.67 -11.92
C PRO A 223 26.30 16.32 -11.69
N ARG A 224 25.41 16.72 -12.62
CA ARG A 224 23.98 16.40 -12.58
C ARG A 224 23.66 14.92 -12.81
N VAL A 225 24.59 14.15 -13.36
CA VAL A 225 24.44 12.71 -13.57
C VAL A 225 25.06 11.88 -12.45
N ASN A 226 25.66 12.53 -11.44
CA ASN A 226 26.29 11.83 -10.33
C ASN A 226 25.29 11.03 -9.49
N ASP A 227 25.78 9.92 -8.97
CA ASP A 227 25.04 9.12 -8.01
C ASP A 227 24.94 9.83 -6.68
N LYS A 228 23.91 9.46 -5.93
CA LYS A 228 23.47 10.11 -4.71
C LYS A 228 23.44 9.08 -3.59
N GLY A 229 24.59 8.56 -3.19
CA GLY A 229 24.69 7.57 -2.10
C GLY A 229 24.16 6.19 -2.49
N ASP A 230 23.89 5.34 -1.48
CA ASP A 230 23.57 3.91 -1.71
C ASP A 230 24.65 3.21 -2.56
N PRO A 231 25.88 3.09 -2.07
CA PRO A 231 27.04 2.65 -2.86
C PRO A 231 26.96 1.20 -3.35
N GLU A 232 26.07 0.39 -2.77
CA GLU A 232 25.82 -1.00 -3.14
C GLU A 232 24.53 -1.16 -3.97
N GLU A 233 23.90 -0.05 -4.37
CA GLU A 233 22.79 0.01 -5.33
C GLU A 233 21.53 -0.78 -4.89
N TYR A 234 21.28 -0.89 -3.58
CA TYR A 234 20.15 -1.66 -3.06
C TYR A 234 18.80 -1.11 -3.53
N TYR A 235 18.66 0.21 -3.60
CA TYR A 235 17.42 0.88 -4.03
C TYR A 235 17.24 0.99 -5.53
N GLU A 236 18.29 0.73 -6.30
CA GLU A 236 18.20 0.51 -7.74
C GLU A 236 17.62 -0.85 -8.06
N ASN A 237 17.94 -1.86 -7.26
CA ASN A 237 17.47 -3.23 -7.45
C ASN A 237 15.98 -3.44 -7.10
N ILE A 238 15.26 -2.41 -6.65
CA ILE A 238 13.82 -2.50 -6.39
C ILE A 238 13.08 -2.80 -7.71
N CYS A 239 12.40 -3.94 -7.74
CA CYS A 239 11.75 -4.49 -8.92
C CYS A 239 12.70 -4.56 -10.13
N GLU A 240 13.98 -4.89 -9.91
CA GLU A 240 14.99 -5.02 -10.97
C GLU A 240 15.15 -3.71 -11.78
N GLY A 241 15.46 -2.58 -11.14
CA GLY A 241 15.69 -1.30 -11.82
C GLY A 241 14.42 -0.58 -12.30
N LYS A 242 13.23 -1.09 -11.98
CA LYS A 242 11.95 -0.60 -12.53
C LYS A 242 11.23 0.38 -11.60
N TRP A 243 11.59 0.36 -10.32
CA TRP A 243 11.04 1.22 -9.27
C TRP A 243 12.20 1.69 -8.39
N SER A 244 12.09 2.88 -7.81
CA SER A 244 13.05 3.33 -6.80
C SER A 244 12.41 4.26 -5.79
N LEU A 245 13.12 4.49 -4.69
CA LEU A 245 12.81 5.61 -3.81
C LEU A 245 13.02 6.92 -4.57
N TYR A 246 12.03 7.80 -4.51
CA TYR A 246 12.00 9.04 -5.28
C TYR A 246 13.27 9.90 -5.10
N LYS A 247 13.86 9.92 -3.90
CA LYS A 247 15.08 10.72 -3.65
C LYS A 247 16.30 10.32 -4.49
N TYR A 248 16.40 9.06 -4.89
CA TYR A 248 17.48 8.53 -5.73
C TYR A 248 17.20 8.70 -7.22
N ALA A 249 15.99 9.10 -7.60
CA ALA A 249 15.69 9.26 -9.01
C ALA A 249 16.34 10.52 -9.63
N SER A 250 16.55 10.48 -10.93
CA SER A 250 17.29 11.49 -11.69
C SER A 250 16.59 12.83 -11.65
N HIS A 251 17.40 13.87 -11.44
CA HIS A 251 17.01 15.28 -11.48
C HIS A 251 17.40 15.97 -12.79
N ASP A 252 18.05 15.23 -13.69
CA ASP A 252 18.44 15.73 -15.00
C ASP A 252 17.20 15.85 -15.91
N LYS A 253 17.42 16.35 -17.13
CA LYS A 253 16.43 16.44 -18.19
C LYS A 253 15.69 15.10 -18.34
N TYR A 254 14.35 15.17 -18.39
CA TYR A 254 13.42 14.05 -18.45
C TYR A 254 13.38 13.14 -17.20
N GLY A 255 14.24 13.38 -16.23
CA GLY A 255 14.27 12.66 -14.96
C GLY A 255 12.99 12.90 -14.16
N PRO A 256 12.56 11.90 -13.36
CA PRO A 256 11.29 11.95 -12.66
C PRO A 256 11.37 12.76 -11.36
N CYS A 257 12.55 13.24 -10.96
CA CYS A 257 12.73 13.92 -9.69
C CYS A 257 12.87 15.44 -9.83
N TYR A 258 12.04 16.17 -9.09
CA TYR A 258 12.15 17.62 -8.95
C TYR A 258 13.45 18.00 -8.23
N ASN A 259 14.32 18.73 -8.95
CA ASN A 259 15.68 19.07 -8.53
C ASN A 259 15.78 19.70 -7.13
N ASN A 260 14.80 20.52 -6.73
CA ASN A 260 14.83 21.23 -5.44
C ASN A 260 14.26 20.41 -4.25
N SER A 261 14.06 19.08 -4.40
CA SER A 261 13.33 18.27 -3.40
C SER A 261 13.95 16.92 -3.02
N SER A 262 15.00 16.44 -3.69
CA SER A 262 15.31 14.99 -3.70
C SER A 262 16.18 14.51 -2.55
N TRP A 263 17.47 14.84 -2.55
CA TRP A 263 18.46 14.04 -1.83
C TRP A 263 18.56 14.41 -0.35
N SER A 264 18.90 15.67 -0.07
CA SER A 264 19.20 16.15 1.29
C SER A 264 17.95 16.49 2.10
N LEU A 265 16.78 16.56 1.46
CA LEU A 265 15.53 16.99 2.10
C LEU A 265 14.66 15.82 2.57
N GLN A 266 14.87 14.64 1.99
CA GLN A 266 14.23 13.39 2.40
C GLN A 266 15.16 12.59 3.30
N THR A 267 14.84 12.50 4.59
CA THR A 267 15.56 11.64 5.53
C THR A 267 14.72 10.42 5.83
N LEU A 268 15.30 9.23 5.81
CA LEU A 268 14.58 7.95 5.99
C LEU A 268 13.86 7.88 7.35
N ALA A 269 14.36 8.62 8.35
CA ALA A 269 13.71 8.74 9.64
C ALA A 269 12.36 9.49 9.62
N LYS A 270 12.21 10.46 8.71
CA LYS A 270 11.04 11.34 8.59
C LYS A 270 10.15 10.95 7.42
N GLN A 271 10.75 10.66 6.27
CA GLN A 271 10.13 10.13 5.06
C GLN A 271 10.40 8.62 5.03
N ARG A 272 9.64 7.88 5.84
CA ARG A 272 9.81 6.42 5.94
C ARG A 272 9.57 5.79 4.56
N PRO A 273 10.49 4.95 4.05
CA PRO A 273 10.20 4.12 2.89
C PRO A 273 9.31 2.96 3.34
N ALA A 274 8.00 3.15 3.26
CA ALA A 274 7.02 2.18 3.72
C ALA A 274 7.02 0.93 2.83
N SER A 275 6.79 -0.23 3.43
CA SER A 275 6.32 -1.38 2.68
C SER A 275 4.95 -1.06 2.06
N ILE A 276 4.82 -1.27 0.74
CA ILE A 276 3.60 -0.92 0.00
C ILE A 276 3.17 -2.00 -0.99
N ASP A 277 1.87 -2.02 -1.23
CA ASP A 277 1.26 -2.64 -2.41
C ASP A 277 0.72 -1.55 -3.33
N ILE A 278 1.13 -1.54 -4.60
CA ILE A 278 0.49 -0.74 -5.66
C ILE A 278 -0.29 -1.69 -6.56
N ILE A 279 -1.57 -1.38 -6.77
CA ILE A 279 -2.46 -2.14 -7.65
C ILE A 279 -2.83 -1.25 -8.83
N ILE A 280 -2.73 -1.78 -10.04
CA ILE A 280 -3.22 -1.17 -11.28
C ILE A 280 -4.30 -2.10 -11.84
N THR A 281 -5.50 -1.57 -12.06
CA THR A 281 -6.68 -2.37 -12.37
C THR A 281 -7.66 -1.64 -13.28
N GLY A 282 -8.35 -2.40 -14.14
CA GLY A 282 -9.46 -1.90 -14.95
C GLY A 282 -10.74 -1.62 -14.15
N ASP A 283 -10.80 -2.01 -12.87
CA ASP A 283 -11.95 -1.74 -11.99
C ASP A 283 -11.96 -0.27 -11.53
N SER A 284 -12.76 0.55 -12.21
CA SER A 284 -12.87 1.99 -11.96
C SER A 284 -13.44 2.37 -10.58
N SER A 285 -14.04 1.42 -9.86
CA SER A 285 -14.45 1.65 -8.47
C SER A 285 -13.26 1.78 -7.51
N LYS A 286 -12.09 1.25 -7.90
CA LYS A 286 -10.86 1.25 -7.09
C LYS A 286 -9.87 2.34 -7.46
N TRP A 287 -10.17 3.14 -8.47
CA TRP A 287 -9.26 4.17 -8.99
C TRP A 287 -8.99 5.28 -7.97
N THR A 288 -7.82 5.92 -8.10
CA THR A 288 -7.34 6.98 -7.21
C THR A 288 -7.52 8.34 -7.86
N ARG A 289 -8.38 9.18 -7.29
CA ARG A 289 -8.41 10.61 -7.60
C ARG A 289 -7.07 11.24 -7.22
N CYS A 290 -6.39 11.89 -8.16
CA CYS A 290 -5.06 12.44 -7.94
C CYS A 290 -4.73 13.65 -8.84
N PRO A 291 -3.74 14.47 -8.45
CA PRO A 291 -3.17 15.50 -9.33
C PRO A 291 -2.43 14.92 -10.54
N VAL A 292 -2.43 15.67 -11.63
CA VAL A 292 -1.59 15.43 -12.81
C VAL A 292 -0.46 16.45 -12.85
N ILE A 293 0.77 15.98 -13.03
CA ILE A 293 2.00 16.77 -12.98
C ILE A 293 2.49 17.06 -14.40
N GLU A 294 2.84 18.30 -14.69
CA GLU A 294 3.51 18.68 -15.94
C GLU A 294 4.94 18.15 -15.95
N LEU A 295 5.31 17.41 -17.00
CA LEU A 295 6.64 16.87 -17.20
C LEU A 295 7.33 17.36 -18.49
N CYS A 296 6.68 18.23 -19.27
CA CYS A 296 7.39 18.96 -20.32
C CYS A 296 8.58 19.71 -19.71
N GLU A 297 9.73 19.65 -20.36
CA GLU A 297 10.87 20.46 -19.98
C GLU A 297 10.55 21.95 -20.13
N ASP A 298 11.12 22.76 -19.25
CA ASP A 298 11.09 24.20 -19.37
C ASP A 298 12.02 24.63 -20.53
N ASP A 299 11.59 25.60 -21.32
CA ASP A 299 12.34 26.07 -22.47
C ASP A 299 13.44 27.03 -22.01
N SER A 300 14.69 26.74 -22.35
CA SER A 300 15.77 27.73 -22.28
C SER A 300 15.69 28.64 -23.49
N ILE A 301 15.71 29.95 -23.26
CA ILE A 301 15.61 30.96 -24.31
C ILE A 301 16.80 31.92 -24.26
N ASP A 302 17.20 32.39 -25.43
CA ASP A 302 18.15 33.48 -25.65
C ASP A 302 17.32 34.75 -25.88
N THR A 303 17.21 35.59 -24.86
CA THR A 303 16.35 36.78 -24.89
C THR A 303 16.99 37.98 -25.58
N ASP A 304 18.32 38.01 -25.72
CA ASP A 304 19.06 39.14 -26.29
C ASP A 304 19.71 38.85 -27.66
N GLY A 305 19.64 37.60 -28.12
CA GLY A 305 20.07 37.13 -29.43
C GLY A 305 21.58 36.94 -29.57
N ASP A 306 22.30 36.79 -28.45
CA ASP A 306 23.77 36.63 -28.44
C ASP A 306 24.25 35.19 -28.69
N GLY A 307 23.32 34.24 -28.76
CA GLY A 307 23.57 32.81 -28.97
C GLY A 307 23.73 32.00 -27.68
N GLU A 308 23.65 32.63 -26.50
CA GLU A 308 23.63 31.99 -25.19
C GLU A 308 22.20 31.98 -24.62
N MET A 309 21.81 30.89 -23.96
CA MET A 309 20.51 30.84 -23.30
C MET A 309 20.59 31.56 -21.95
N ASP A 310 19.85 32.65 -21.77
CA ASP A 310 19.94 33.54 -20.62
C ASP A 310 18.68 33.60 -19.73
N ASP A 311 17.56 33.02 -20.19
CA ASP A 311 16.31 32.91 -19.42
C ASP A 311 15.64 31.53 -19.61
N THR A 312 14.68 31.23 -18.74
CA THR A 312 13.84 30.03 -18.80
C THR A 312 12.38 30.42 -18.82
N GLN A 313 11.58 29.77 -19.67
CA GLN A 313 10.13 29.95 -19.72
C GLN A 313 9.43 28.58 -19.59
N PRO A 314 8.18 28.53 -19.10
CA PRO A 314 7.45 27.27 -19.07
C PRO A 314 7.30 26.73 -20.48
N GLY A 315 7.22 25.41 -20.60
CA GLY A 315 6.99 24.75 -21.88
C GLY A 315 5.65 25.17 -22.53
N PRO A 316 5.31 24.59 -23.70
CA PRO A 316 4.24 25.09 -24.56
C PRO A 316 2.82 25.10 -23.95
N SER A 317 2.59 24.40 -22.83
CA SER A 317 1.35 24.48 -22.05
C SER A 317 1.22 25.75 -21.20
N GLY A 318 2.30 26.52 -21.04
CA GLY A 318 2.40 27.64 -20.10
C GLY A 318 2.50 27.21 -18.64
N VAL A 319 2.78 25.92 -18.38
CA VAL A 319 2.96 25.32 -17.05
C VAL A 319 4.41 24.88 -16.91
N TRP A 320 5.04 25.16 -15.76
CA TRP A 320 6.41 24.75 -15.50
C TRP A 320 6.49 23.25 -15.20
N LYS A 321 7.63 22.63 -15.50
CA LYS A 321 7.90 21.25 -15.08
C LYS A 321 7.68 21.10 -13.58
N PHE A 322 7.09 19.98 -13.19
CA PHE A 322 6.71 19.63 -11.82
C PHE A 322 5.62 20.50 -11.19
N ASP A 323 4.96 21.41 -11.92
CA ASP A 323 3.71 22.01 -11.48
C ASP A 323 2.50 21.16 -11.82
N LEU A 324 1.38 21.48 -11.19
CA LEU A 324 0.07 20.93 -11.51
C LEU A 324 -0.31 21.33 -12.93
N ARG A 325 -0.75 20.35 -13.74
CA ARG A 325 -1.31 20.61 -15.06
C ARG A 325 -2.45 21.62 -14.95
N ASN A 326 -2.41 22.64 -15.80
CA ASN A 326 -3.45 23.67 -15.86
C ASN A 326 -4.44 23.37 -16.98
N ALA A 327 -5.05 22.17 -16.97
CA ALA A 327 -6.11 21.75 -17.89
C ALA A 327 -7.36 21.35 -17.10
N PRO A 328 -8.57 21.37 -17.71
CA PRO A 328 -9.78 20.87 -17.05
C PRO A 328 -9.59 19.47 -16.50
N SER A 329 -9.99 19.26 -15.25
CA SER A 329 -9.99 17.94 -14.65
C SER A 329 -10.98 17.02 -15.36
N VAL A 330 -10.71 15.71 -15.33
CA VAL A 330 -11.56 14.70 -15.97
C VAL A 330 -12.17 13.74 -14.95
N ASP A 331 -13.33 13.17 -15.29
CA ASP A 331 -13.92 12.03 -14.57
C ASP A 331 -13.23 10.70 -14.94
N LYS A 332 -13.77 9.57 -14.43
CA LYS A 332 -13.23 8.23 -14.70
C LYS A 332 -13.40 7.79 -16.16
N ASP A 333 -14.24 8.47 -16.94
CA ASP A 333 -14.47 8.18 -18.36
C ASP A 333 -13.67 9.15 -19.28
N GLY A 334 -12.89 10.07 -18.68
CA GLY A 334 -12.11 11.07 -19.43
C GLY A 334 -12.90 12.33 -19.80
N ASN A 335 -14.12 12.52 -19.28
CA ASN A 335 -14.94 13.69 -19.60
C ASN A 335 -14.56 14.88 -18.72
N ALA A 336 -14.26 16.01 -19.36
CA ALA A 336 -13.98 17.28 -18.69
C ALA A 336 -15.24 18.08 -18.30
N MET A 337 -16.39 17.81 -18.95
CA MET A 337 -17.60 18.64 -18.87
C MET A 337 -18.83 17.80 -18.50
N ASN A 338 -19.02 17.57 -17.20
CA ASN A 338 -20.20 16.87 -16.68
C ASN A 338 -21.25 17.86 -16.16
N VAL A 339 -22.54 17.50 -16.29
CA VAL A 339 -23.64 18.34 -15.77
C VAL A 339 -23.48 18.52 -14.25
N GLY A 340 -23.45 19.77 -13.78
CA GLY A 340 -23.25 20.12 -12.37
C GLY A 340 -21.79 20.34 -11.97
N ALA A 341 -20.84 20.31 -12.92
CA ALA A 341 -19.43 20.63 -12.69
C ALA A 341 -19.14 22.14 -12.74
N ASP A 342 -20.02 22.97 -12.17
CA ASP A 342 -19.90 24.44 -12.24
C ASP A 342 -18.90 25.00 -11.20
N GLU A 343 -18.79 24.37 -10.02
CA GLU A 343 -17.89 24.73 -8.92
C GLU A 343 -17.30 23.47 -8.25
N ASP A 344 -16.03 23.55 -7.80
CA ASP A 344 -15.32 22.45 -7.13
C ASP A 344 -16.17 21.81 -6.02
N THR A 345 -16.19 20.47 -5.98
CA THR A 345 -17.01 19.72 -5.00
C THR A 345 -16.17 18.76 -4.17
N LEU A 346 -16.58 18.56 -2.91
CA LEU A 346 -15.97 17.60 -1.98
C LEU A 346 -16.85 16.38 -1.71
N ILE A 347 -18.02 16.28 -2.35
CA ILE A 347 -19.05 15.30 -1.98
C ILE A 347 -19.49 14.36 -3.10
N ASN A 348 -19.19 14.67 -4.37
CA ASN A 348 -19.59 13.83 -5.49
C ASN A 348 -18.38 13.48 -6.35
N GLU A 349 -17.84 12.28 -6.14
CA GLU A 349 -16.68 11.77 -6.86
C GLU A 349 -16.92 11.49 -8.35
N ASN A 350 -18.18 11.43 -8.79
CA ASN A 350 -18.49 11.17 -10.20
C ASN A 350 -18.37 12.43 -11.08
N LEU A 351 -18.18 13.61 -10.48
CA LEU A 351 -18.00 14.85 -11.23
C LEU A 351 -16.53 15.10 -11.56
N SER A 352 -16.28 15.60 -12.77
CA SER A 352 -14.93 15.91 -13.25
C SER A 352 -14.21 16.94 -12.37
N ASN A 353 -14.96 17.81 -11.67
CA ASN A 353 -14.45 18.82 -10.75
C ASN A 353 -14.43 18.38 -9.27
N TYR A 354 -14.56 17.08 -8.98
CA TYR A 354 -14.33 16.56 -7.64
C TYR A 354 -12.91 16.90 -7.17
N ILE A 355 -12.80 17.49 -5.98
CA ILE A 355 -11.62 18.11 -5.36
C ILE A 355 -11.12 19.38 -6.05
N GLY A 356 -11.09 19.40 -7.38
CA GLY A 356 -10.65 20.55 -8.16
C GLY A 356 -11.07 20.43 -9.62
N SER A 357 -11.55 21.53 -10.19
CA SER A 357 -11.97 21.67 -11.59
C SER A 357 -10.81 21.66 -12.60
N ARG A 358 -9.57 21.80 -12.14
CA ARG A 358 -8.36 21.76 -12.98
C ARG A 358 -7.27 20.90 -12.37
N GLY A 359 -6.48 20.25 -13.22
CA GLY A 359 -5.27 19.55 -12.81
C GLY A 359 -5.49 18.21 -12.11
N MET A 360 -6.72 17.71 -12.02
CA MET A 360 -7.06 16.47 -11.32
C MET A 360 -7.59 15.40 -12.28
N SER A 361 -7.20 14.16 -12.03
CA SER A 361 -7.61 12.99 -12.83
C SER A 361 -7.75 11.74 -11.94
N TRP A 362 -7.92 10.58 -12.56
CA TRP A 362 -8.04 9.28 -11.93
C TRP A 362 -6.90 8.37 -12.40
N PHE A 363 -6.02 8.01 -11.47
CA PHE A 363 -5.05 6.94 -11.69
C PHE A 363 -5.79 5.58 -11.59
N PRO A 364 -5.63 4.67 -12.58
CA PRO A 364 -6.38 3.42 -12.64
C PRO A 364 -5.83 2.36 -11.69
N GLY A 365 -5.90 2.64 -10.39
CA GLY A 365 -5.22 1.87 -9.37
C GLY A 365 -5.17 2.59 -8.04
N TYR A 366 -4.45 2.02 -7.07
CA TYR A 366 -4.25 2.57 -5.73
C TYR A 366 -2.98 2.01 -5.08
N ALA A 367 -2.52 2.67 -4.02
CA ALA A 367 -1.41 2.20 -3.19
C ALA A 367 -1.84 2.07 -1.72
N ILE A 368 -1.37 1.03 -1.03
CA ILE A 368 -1.60 0.78 0.40
C ILE A 368 -0.25 0.70 1.12
N ASP A 369 -0.12 1.44 2.22
CA ASP A 369 0.92 1.23 3.23
C ASP A 369 0.52 0.04 4.11
N ILE A 370 1.21 -1.08 3.90
CA ILE A 370 0.85 -2.34 4.57
C ILE A 370 1.26 -2.35 6.04
N GLU A 371 2.16 -1.46 6.46
CA GLU A 371 2.60 -1.34 7.86
C GLU A 371 1.58 -0.57 8.71
N THR A 372 0.79 0.31 8.08
CA THR A 372 -0.19 1.16 8.78
C THR A 372 -1.64 0.85 8.45
N GLY A 373 -1.88 0.04 7.41
CA GLY A 373 -3.22 -0.26 6.91
C GLY A 373 -3.89 0.96 6.29
N GLU A 374 -3.14 1.85 5.61
CA GLU A 374 -3.66 3.10 5.04
C GLU A 374 -3.52 3.13 3.53
N ARG A 375 -4.54 3.61 2.81
CA ARG A 375 -4.38 3.99 1.41
C ARG A 375 -3.54 5.27 1.31
N LEU A 376 -2.70 5.35 0.30
CA LEU A 376 -1.78 6.46 0.08
C LEU A 376 -2.23 7.39 -1.04
N ASN A 377 -1.78 8.65 -0.95
CA ASN A 377 -1.95 9.62 -2.03
C ASN A 377 -1.02 9.27 -3.20
N MET A 378 -1.49 9.54 -4.41
CA MET A 378 -0.72 9.33 -5.65
C MET A 378 -0.79 10.59 -6.51
N ALA A 379 0.09 10.66 -7.51
CA ALA A 379 -0.01 11.56 -8.66
C ALA A 379 0.58 10.85 -9.87
N PHE A 380 0.27 11.34 -11.07
CA PHE A 380 0.97 10.91 -12.26
C PHE A 380 1.41 12.07 -13.13
N GLY A 381 2.43 11.83 -13.96
CA GLY A 381 2.97 12.81 -14.90
C GLY A 381 2.28 12.80 -16.25
N GLU A 382 2.37 13.92 -16.96
CA GLU A 382 2.05 14.04 -18.38
C GLU A 382 3.01 15.04 -19.01
N ASN A 383 3.57 14.72 -20.17
CA ASN A 383 4.31 15.70 -20.96
C ASN A 383 3.41 16.35 -22.00
N SER A 384 3.01 17.59 -21.75
CA SER A 384 2.07 18.34 -22.60
C SER A 384 2.52 18.57 -24.03
N TRP A 385 3.82 18.51 -24.29
CA TRP A 385 4.37 18.59 -25.64
C TRP A 385 4.12 17.30 -26.44
N TYR A 386 3.95 16.17 -25.76
CA TYR A 386 3.82 14.85 -26.37
C TYR A 386 2.34 14.48 -26.60
N SER A 387 1.60 15.34 -27.29
CA SER A 387 0.18 15.09 -27.64
C SER A 387 -0.03 13.77 -28.42
N GLY A 388 0.92 13.38 -29.28
CA GLY A 388 0.90 12.09 -29.98
C GLY A 388 1.23 10.88 -29.09
N GLN A 389 1.61 11.12 -27.84
CA GLN A 389 1.87 10.11 -26.81
C GLN A 389 0.90 10.25 -25.62
N ASN A 390 -0.30 10.80 -25.88
CA ASN A 390 -1.35 11.08 -24.90
C ASN A 390 -1.01 12.10 -23.80
N GLY A 391 0.11 12.84 -23.89
CA GLY A 391 0.56 13.70 -22.78
C GLY A 391 -0.26 14.97 -22.56
N ASN A 392 -1.44 15.15 -23.17
CA ASN A 392 -2.26 16.35 -23.03
C ASN A 392 -3.76 16.10 -22.85
N ASP A 393 -4.17 14.88 -22.51
CA ASP A 393 -5.58 14.49 -22.35
C ASP A 393 -6.04 14.37 -20.90
N MET A 394 -5.16 14.61 -19.93
CA MET A 394 -5.40 14.50 -18.49
C MET A 394 -5.72 13.07 -18.05
N MET A 395 -5.37 12.02 -18.80
CA MET A 395 -5.64 10.62 -18.47
C MET A 395 -4.32 9.86 -18.28
N TRP A 396 -4.30 8.93 -17.32
CA TRP A 396 -3.18 7.99 -17.26
C TRP A 396 -3.40 6.87 -18.28
N ASN A 397 -2.70 6.95 -19.41
CA ASN A 397 -2.85 6.01 -20.53
C ASN A 397 -1.53 5.86 -21.32
N PRO A 398 -0.45 5.37 -20.69
CA PRO A 398 0.87 5.32 -21.30
C PRO A 398 0.89 4.62 -22.66
N THR A 399 1.70 5.15 -23.58
CA THR A 399 1.98 4.51 -24.87
C THR A 399 3.09 3.47 -24.75
N GLY A 400 3.32 2.70 -25.82
CA GLY A 400 4.43 1.73 -25.86
C GLY A 400 5.74 2.28 -26.42
N GLU A 401 5.76 3.54 -26.84
CA GLU A 401 6.93 4.16 -27.45
C GLU A 401 7.86 4.70 -26.36
N LEU A 402 9.12 4.29 -26.38
CA LEU A 402 10.14 4.79 -25.44
C LEU A 402 10.94 5.95 -26.03
N TYR A 403 11.30 5.87 -27.30
CA TYR A 403 12.20 6.83 -27.94
C TYR A 403 11.75 7.15 -29.36
N SER A 404 12.07 8.34 -29.83
CA SER A 404 12.04 8.64 -31.26
C SER A 404 13.26 8.03 -31.98
N GLU A 405 13.11 7.69 -33.25
CA GLU A 405 14.23 7.16 -34.07
C GLU A 405 15.46 8.08 -34.05
N LEU A 406 15.24 9.41 -34.04
CA LEU A 406 16.33 10.38 -33.97
C LEU A 406 17.03 10.34 -32.59
N PHE A 407 16.28 10.13 -31.51
CA PHE A 407 16.82 9.99 -30.17
C PHE A 407 17.74 8.79 -30.03
N GLU A 408 17.32 7.64 -30.55
CA GLU A 408 18.16 6.43 -30.53
C GLU A 408 19.38 6.59 -31.44
N SER A 409 19.17 6.99 -32.71
CA SER A 409 20.25 7.06 -33.71
C SER A 409 21.30 8.14 -33.45
N SER A 410 20.95 9.19 -32.70
CA SER A 410 21.87 10.27 -32.29
C SER A 410 22.63 9.97 -30.98
N GLY A 411 22.40 8.81 -30.36
CA GLY A 411 22.93 8.52 -29.02
C GLY A 411 22.40 9.50 -27.97
N GLN A 412 21.09 9.80 -28.02
CA GLN A 412 20.35 10.67 -27.09
C GLN A 412 20.71 12.17 -27.13
N THR A 413 21.40 12.62 -28.18
CA THR A 413 21.80 14.04 -28.31
C THR A 413 20.80 14.90 -29.10
N ALA A 414 19.89 14.28 -29.86
CA ALA A 414 18.84 14.96 -30.62
C ALA A 414 17.54 14.13 -30.63
N GLY A 415 16.39 14.76 -30.84
CA GLY A 415 15.09 14.07 -30.75
C GLY A 415 14.57 13.98 -29.31
N TYR A 416 13.64 13.05 -29.08
CA TYR A 416 12.87 12.97 -27.84
C TYR A 416 12.81 11.56 -27.25
N PRO A 417 12.94 11.43 -25.91
CA PRO A 417 12.51 10.25 -25.18
C PRO A 417 11.01 10.37 -24.86
N TRP A 418 10.20 9.53 -25.47
CA TRP A 418 8.76 9.52 -25.23
C TRP A 418 8.41 8.91 -23.87
N LEU A 419 9.11 7.83 -23.48
CA LEU A 419 8.95 7.13 -22.19
C LEU A 419 7.48 6.87 -21.84
N GLY A 420 6.74 6.33 -22.80
CA GLY A 420 5.31 6.07 -22.66
C GLY A 420 4.45 7.34 -22.49
N GLY A 421 4.89 8.48 -23.01
CA GLY A 421 4.24 9.80 -22.81
C GLY A 421 4.63 10.51 -21.51
N MET A 422 5.59 9.95 -20.77
CA MET A 422 5.98 10.36 -19.42
C MET A 422 4.84 10.25 -18.41
N HIS A 423 4.06 9.18 -18.46
CA HIS A 423 3.00 8.90 -17.49
C HIS A 423 3.55 8.38 -16.15
N TYR A 424 4.58 9.04 -15.62
CA TYR A 424 5.34 8.63 -14.43
C TYR A 424 4.39 8.49 -13.24
N ILE A 425 4.62 7.49 -12.40
CA ILE A 425 3.79 7.21 -11.24
C ILE A 425 4.51 7.71 -10.00
N TYR A 426 3.82 8.50 -9.16
CA TYR A 426 4.33 8.98 -7.88
C TYR A 426 3.45 8.47 -6.74
N VAL A 427 4.05 7.78 -5.77
CA VAL A 427 3.38 7.37 -4.52
C VAL A 427 3.86 8.27 -3.39
N PHE A 428 2.94 8.89 -2.64
CA PHE A 428 3.28 9.80 -1.54
C PHE A 428 3.05 9.12 -0.19
N GLY A 429 4.09 9.11 0.65
CA GLY A 429 4.03 8.56 1.99
C GLY A 429 3.22 9.46 2.94
N HIS A 430 2.47 8.85 3.85
CA HIS A 430 1.88 9.57 4.98
C HIS A 430 3.02 10.00 5.92
N ASN A 431 3.13 11.30 6.22
CA ASN A 431 4.18 11.89 7.07
C ASN A 431 3.60 13.00 7.97
N GLU A 432 2.65 12.67 8.86
CA GLU A 432 2.02 13.66 9.76
C GLU A 432 2.77 13.93 11.06
N ILE A 433 3.89 13.26 11.28
CA ILE A 433 4.72 13.44 12.48
C ILE A 433 5.63 14.69 12.39
N GLU A 434 5.66 15.36 11.23
CA GLU A 434 6.39 16.62 11.10
C GLU A 434 5.85 17.72 12.03
N SER A 435 6.75 18.43 12.71
CA SER A 435 6.36 19.52 13.61
C SER A 435 5.76 20.70 12.87
N ASP A 436 6.29 20.97 11.67
CA ASP A 436 5.76 21.96 10.75
C ASP A 436 4.61 21.38 9.93
N THR A 437 3.40 21.83 10.24
CA THR A 437 2.16 21.38 9.57
C THR A 437 2.18 21.66 8.06
N ALA A 438 2.93 22.67 7.61
CA ALA A 438 3.10 22.99 6.19
C ALA A 438 3.84 21.87 5.44
N LYS A 439 4.60 21.00 6.13
CA LYS A 439 5.38 19.90 5.53
C LYS A 439 4.70 18.53 5.58
N ARG A 440 3.65 18.37 6.39
CA ARG A 440 2.97 17.07 6.62
C ARG A 440 2.24 16.54 5.40
N MET A 441 2.48 15.31 4.98
CA MET A 441 1.60 14.67 3.99
C MET A 441 0.62 13.74 4.68
N TYR A 442 -0.63 13.74 4.23
CA TYR A 442 -1.69 12.93 4.84
C TYR A 442 -1.81 11.60 4.09
N LYS A 443 -2.42 10.61 4.73
CA LYS A 443 -2.99 9.45 4.02
C LYS A 443 -4.01 9.90 2.96
N TYR A 444 -4.47 8.95 2.13
CA TYR A 444 -5.38 9.26 1.05
C TYR A 444 -6.63 9.99 1.51
N ASP A 445 -6.84 11.18 0.94
CA ASP A 445 -7.94 12.10 1.26
C ASP A 445 -8.66 12.57 -0.02
N GLY A 446 -8.64 11.74 -1.06
CA GLY A 446 -9.10 12.10 -2.41
C GLY A 446 -8.06 12.85 -3.23
N GLY A 447 -6.80 12.93 -2.80
CA GLY A 447 -5.76 13.74 -3.43
C GLY A 447 -5.83 15.23 -3.06
N ARG A 448 -6.67 15.57 -2.08
CA ARG A 448 -6.98 16.95 -1.72
C ARG A 448 -5.77 17.67 -1.14
N LYS A 449 -5.06 17.07 -0.19
CA LYS A 449 -3.90 17.73 0.43
C LYS A 449 -2.81 18.04 -0.58
N LEU A 450 -2.58 17.14 -1.54
CA LEU A 450 -1.66 17.37 -2.65
C LEU A 450 -2.13 18.52 -3.55
N PHE A 451 -3.40 18.48 -3.97
CA PHE A 451 -4.01 19.52 -4.81
C PHE A 451 -3.90 20.91 -4.17
N GLU A 452 -4.32 21.05 -2.90
CA GLU A 452 -4.26 22.33 -2.17
C GLU A 452 -2.83 22.89 -2.11
N ARG A 453 -1.81 22.02 -1.99
CA ARG A 453 -0.41 22.44 -1.99
C ARG A 453 0.07 22.88 -3.36
N PHE A 454 -0.26 22.12 -4.40
CA PHE A 454 0.06 22.52 -5.76
C PHE A 454 -0.55 23.89 -6.09
N MET A 455 -1.78 24.14 -5.63
CA MET A 455 -2.47 25.42 -5.84
C MET A 455 -1.82 26.62 -5.14
N LEU A 456 -1.00 26.40 -4.11
CA LEU A 456 -0.20 27.49 -3.55
C LEU A 456 0.83 28.02 -4.56
N ASN A 457 1.25 27.18 -5.51
CA ASN A 457 2.17 27.49 -6.60
C ASN A 457 3.40 28.31 -6.15
N THR A 458 4.06 27.84 -5.10
CA THR A 458 5.32 28.41 -4.62
C THR A 458 6.41 27.35 -4.62
N THR A 459 7.67 27.77 -4.81
CA THR A 459 8.84 26.88 -4.72
C THR A 459 8.90 26.11 -3.41
N THR A 460 8.52 26.74 -2.29
CA THR A 460 8.47 26.08 -0.97
C THR A 460 7.41 25.00 -0.92
N SER A 461 6.19 25.28 -1.40
CA SER A 461 5.12 24.29 -1.39
C SER A 461 5.43 23.12 -2.32
N LYS A 462 5.93 23.39 -3.53
CA LYS A 462 6.38 22.36 -4.48
C LYS A 462 7.45 21.46 -3.86
N ARG A 463 8.48 22.04 -3.24
CA ARG A 463 9.50 21.30 -2.49
C ARG A 463 8.89 20.41 -1.41
N ASP A 464 7.91 20.91 -0.66
CA ASP A 464 7.27 20.15 0.42
C ASP A 464 6.33 19.05 -0.10
N ILE A 465 5.75 19.18 -1.29
CA ILE A 465 5.04 18.09 -1.97
C ILE A 465 6.01 16.95 -2.27
N TYR A 466 7.06 17.24 -3.05
CA TYR A 466 7.97 16.22 -3.54
C TYR A 466 8.89 15.64 -2.46
N ARG A 467 9.13 16.36 -1.36
CA ARG A 467 9.74 15.78 -0.15
C ARG A 467 8.93 14.60 0.38
N ASN A 468 7.64 14.51 0.10
CA ASN A 468 6.79 13.41 0.55
C ASN A 468 6.56 12.34 -0.53
N ALA A 469 7.09 12.51 -1.75
CA ALA A 469 7.10 11.45 -2.75
C ALA A 469 8.02 10.33 -2.25
N MET A 470 7.48 9.13 -2.12
CA MET A 470 8.13 7.98 -1.52
C MET A 470 8.73 7.08 -2.61
N TYR A 471 7.91 6.64 -3.57
CA TYR A 471 8.34 5.81 -4.69
C TYR A 471 7.95 6.45 -6.02
N VAL A 472 8.74 6.13 -7.04
CA VAL A 472 8.52 6.58 -8.41
C VAL A 472 8.86 5.48 -9.41
N SER A 473 8.16 5.49 -10.55
CA SER A 473 8.43 4.60 -11.67
C SER A 473 7.95 5.20 -13.00
N ILE A 474 8.51 4.71 -14.09
CA ILE A 474 8.28 5.17 -15.47
C ILE A 474 7.57 4.05 -16.25
N PRO A 475 6.23 4.08 -16.38
CA PRO A 475 5.49 3.03 -17.07
C PRO A 475 5.44 3.23 -18.59
N TYR A 476 5.32 2.13 -19.32
CA TYR A 476 4.99 2.11 -20.75
C TYR A 476 4.16 0.86 -21.10
N ARG A 477 3.38 0.93 -22.18
CA ARG A 477 2.46 -0.16 -22.57
C ARG A 477 3.14 -1.18 -23.48
N ASP A 478 2.95 -2.47 -23.19
CA ASP A 478 3.15 -3.51 -24.19
C ASP A 478 1.94 -3.55 -25.12
N THR A 479 2.13 -3.09 -26.35
CA THR A 479 1.03 -2.93 -27.32
C THR A 479 0.51 -4.23 -27.89
N THR A 480 1.13 -5.38 -27.57
CA THR A 480 0.64 -6.71 -27.93
C THR A 480 -0.61 -7.14 -27.15
N PHE A 481 -0.91 -6.45 -26.04
CA PHE A 481 -2.07 -6.70 -25.20
C PHE A 481 -2.98 -5.48 -25.13
N ASP A 482 -4.26 -5.74 -24.87
CA ASP A 482 -5.22 -4.68 -24.56
C ASP A 482 -4.86 -3.99 -23.23
N MET A 483 -5.18 -2.71 -23.12
CA MET A 483 -5.01 -1.98 -21.86
C MET A 483 -5.90 -2.63 -20.77
N PHE A 484 -5.35 -2.83 -19.58
CA PHE A 484 -5.99 -3.57 -18.49
C PHE A 484 -6.32 -5.04 -18.80
N ALA A 485 -5.57 -5.71 -19.69
CA ALA A 485 -5.74 -7.14 -19.97
C ALA A 485 -5.58 -8.05 -18.73
N SER A 486 -4.92 -7.57 -17.69
CA SER A 486 -4.82 -8.18 -16.35
C SER A 486 -4.51 -7.12 -15.30
N ASP A 487 -4.95 -7.30 -14.06
CA ASP A 487 -4.49 -6.46 -12.94
C ASP A 487 -2.97 -6.65 -12.72
N VAL A 488 -2.29 -5.56 -12.39
CA VAL A 488 -0.86 -5.53 -12.04
C VAL A 488 -0.74 -5.20 -10.56
N LYS A 489 0.09 -5.96 -9.84
CA LYS A 489 0.41 -5.74 -8.43
C LYS A 489 1.91 -5.56 -8.27
N VAL A 490 2.33 -4.39 -7.80
CA VAL A 490 3.72 -4.12 -7.40
C VAL A 490 3.80 -4.24 -5.88
N LYS A 491 4.69 -5.10 -5.39
CA LYS A 491 5.00 -5.25 -3.97
C LYS A 491 6.38 -4.70 -3.71
N ILE A 492 6.52 -3.82 -2.72
CA ILE A 492 7.81 -3.38 -2.18
C ILE A 492 7.75 -3.61 -0.67
N ARG A 493 8.78 -4.28 -0.12
CA ARG A 493 8.88 -4.63 1.29
C ARG A 493 10.18 -4.06 1.85
N MET A 494 10.03 -3.27 2.91
CA MET A 494 11.09 -2.52 3.55
C MET A 494 11.16 -2.88 5.03
N ALA A 495 12.37 -3.08 5.53
CA ALA A 495 12.67 -3.20 6.93
C ALA A 495 12.58 -1.81 7.56
N ASN A 496 11.76 -1.66 8.59
CA ASN A 496 11.54 -0.36 9.25
C ASN A 496 11.51 -0.54 10.76
N PRO A 497 12.13 0.38 11.54
CA PRO A 497 12.09 0.32 12.98
C PRO A 497 10.65 0.46 13.47
N TYR A 498 10.31 -0.26 14.54
CA TYR A 498 9.00 -0.14 15.19
C TYR A 498 8.72 1.31 15.60
N LYS A 499 7.51 1.77 15.31
CA LYS A 499 7.06 3.12 15.63
C LYS A 499 5.83 3.13 16.51
N VAL A 500 5.75 4.15 17.34
CA VAL A 500 4.58 4.49 18.15
C VAL A 500 3.56 5.21 17.26
N SER A 501 2.31 4.78 17.33
CA SER A 501 1.20 5.49 16.69
C SER A 501 0.96 6.83 17.37
N MET A 502 1.13 7.92 16.64
CA MET A 502 0.91 9.29 17.11
C MET A 502 0.42 10.20 15.98
N ALA A 503 -0.06 11.40 16.30
CA ALA A 503 -0.59 12.35 15.31
C ALA A 503 -1.63 11.69 14.36
N GLY A 504 -1.45 11.78 13.05
CA GLY A 504 -2.35 11.18 12.04
C GLY A 504 -2.48 9.66 12.08
N TYR A 505 -1.66 8.97 12.88
CA TYR A 505 -1.69 7.52 13.06
C TYR A 505 -2.57 7.04 14.21
N THR A 506 -3.11 7.92 15.06
CA THR A 506 -3.95 7.51 16.20
C THR A 506 -5.40 7.24 15.80
N TYR A 507 -6.12 6.54 16.68
CA TYR A 507 -7.57 6.35 16.59
C TYR A 507 -8.20 6.24 17.98
N GLU A 508 -9.52 6.43 18.08
CA GLU A 508 -10.25 6.38 19.35
C GLU A 508 -10.27 4.96 19.93
N GLY A 509 -9.88 4.80 21.20
CA GLY A 509 -9.79 3.49 21.84
C GLY A 509 -8.49 2.73 21.58
N MET A 510 -7.52 3.33 20.88
CA MET A 510 -6.20 2.76 20.68
C MET A 510 -5.54 2.36 22.02
N PRO A 511 -5.03 1.12 22.14
CA PRO A 511 -4.43 0.65 23.38
C PRO A 511 -3.02 1.21 23.59
N ASN A 512 -2.53 1.03 24.83
CA ASN A 512 -1.13 1.22 25.21
C ASN A 512 -0.51 2.57 24.80
N GLY A 513 -1.31 3.63 24.72
CA GLY A 513 -0.85 4.96 24.31
C GLY A 513 -0.21 4.99 22.91
N GLY A 514 -0.58 4.06 22.03
CA GLY A 514 -0.04 3.94 20.67
C GLY A 514 1.27 3.16 20.56
N LEU A 515 1.83 2.65 21.66
CA LEU A 515 2.98 1.75 21.62
C LEU A 515 2.60 0.43 20.93
N PRO A 516 3.54 -0.22 20.21
CA PRO A 516 3.29 -1.48 19.53
C PRO A 516 2.55 -2.50 20.40
N THR A 517 1.40 -2.94 19.90
CA THR A 517 0.50 -3.88 20.59
C THR A 517 -0.15 -4.77 19.55
N TYR A 518 -0.13 -6.08 19.76
CA TYR A 518 -0.57 -7.07 18.78
C TYR A 518 -1.48 -8.13 19.43
N GLU A 519 -2.53 -8.53 18.72
CA GLU A 519 -3.30 -9.73 19.04
C GLU A 519 -2.72 -10.91 18.25
N ILE A 520 -2.51 -12.03 18.93
CA ILE A 520 -2.10 -13.31 18.38
C ILE A 520 -3.29 -14.24 18.51
N ASN A 521 -3.77 -14.79 17.39
CA ASN A 521 -4.91 -15.70 17.39
C ASN A 521 -4.45 -17.12 17.07
N THR A 522 -4.34 -18.00 18.07
CA THR A 522 -4.01 -19.41 17.84
C THR A 522 -5.26 -20.26 17.53
N MET A 523 -6.47 -19.73 17.71
CA MET A 523 -7.71 -20.50 17.53
C MET A 523 -7.95 -20.94 16.08
N GLU A 524 -7.34 -20.26 15.10
CA GLU A 524 -7.40 -20.66 13.69
C GLU A 524 -6.86 -22.08 13.46
N PHE A 525 -5.91 -22.51 14.30
CA PHE A 525 -5.33 -23.84 14.26
C PHE A 525 -6.24 -24.92 14.83
N SER A 526 -7.21 -24.55 15.66
CA SER A 526 -8.17 -25.50 16.22
C SER A 526 -9.20 -26.00 15.21
N GLY A 527 -9.24 -25.56 13.95
CA GLY A 527 -10.27 -25.99 12.98
C GLY A 527 -11.72 -25.75 13.45
N VAL A 528 -11.93 -25.14 14.61
CA VAL A 528 -13.10 -24.39 14.95
C VAL A 528 -12.91 -23.11 14.16
N GLU A 529 -13.32 -23.15 12.90
CA GLU A 529 -13.85 -21.95 12.30
C GLU A 529 -14.87 -21.43 13.33
N GLU A 530 -14.51 -20.38 14.08
CA GLU A 530 -15.44 -19.28 14.06
C GLU A 530 -15.63 -19.04 12.57
N THR A 531 -16.72 -19.56 12.01
CA THR A 531 -17.22 -19.07 10.74
C THR A 531 -17.45 -17.60 11.02
N LEU A 532 -16.40 -16.81 10.82
CA LEU A 532 -16.40 -15.37 10.81
C LEU A 532 -17.29 -15.08 9.62
N PHE A 533 -18.60 -14.99 9.89
CA PHE A 533 -19.46 -14.25 8.99
C PHE A 533 -18.78 -12.90 8.87
N PRO A 534 -18.34 -12.50 7.66
CA PRO A 534 -17.68 -11.23 7.47
C PRO A 534 -18.50 -10.18 8.21
N GLN A 535 -17.86 -9.40 9.08
CA GLN A 535 -18.49 -8.36 9.91
C GLN A 535 -19.34 -7.37 9.08
N ARG A 536 -19.27 -7.45 7.75
CA ARG A 536 -19.87 -6.58 6.75
C ARG A 536 -21.14 -7.10 6.11
N LYS A 537 -21.44 -8.41 6.19
CA LYS A 537 -22.67 -8.97 5.60
C LYS A 537 -23.94 -8.57 6.32
N PHE A 538 -23.85 -8.06 7.55
CA PHE A 538 -25.00 -7.63 8.33
C PHE A 538 -24.70 -6.30 9.04
N MET A 539 -25.52 -5.29 8.84
CA MET A 539 -25.42 -4.03 9.57
C MET A 539 -26.72 -3.75 10.31
N ILE A 540 -26.62 -3.09 11.46
CA ILE A 540 -27.79 -2.56 12.16
C ILE A 540 -27.61 -1.07 12.46
N TRP A 541 -28.64 -0.28 12.23
CA TRP A 541 -28.61 1.17 12.51
C TRP A 541 -30.02 1.76 12.63
N PRO A 542 -30.20 2.90 13.31
CA PRO A 542 -29.22 3.54 14.19
C PRO A 542 -28.93 2.68 15.44
N ASN A 543 -27.73 2.81 16.00
CA ASN A 543 -27.36 2.22 17.29
C ASN A 543 -26.57 3.26 18.08
N PRO A 544 -27.12 3.88 19.14
CA PRO A 544 -28.42 3.55 19.78
C PRO A 544 -29.66 3.78 18.90
N ALA A 545 -30.68 2.94 19.08
CA ALA A 545 -31.97 3.02 18.38
C ALA A 545 -33.04 3.67 19.26
N GLN A 546 -33.75 4.65 18.71
CA GLN A 546 -34.95 5.25 19.33
C GLN A 546 -36.18 4.43 18.95
N ASP A 547 -36.91 4.82 17.90
CA ASP A 547 -38.14 4.12 17.52
C ASP A 547 -37.91 3.00 16.49
N LEU A 548 -36.88 3.12 15.65
CA LEU A 548 -36.66 2.23 14.51
C LEU A 548 -35.25 1.64 14.54
N LEU A 549 -35.16 0.36 14.19
CA LEU A 549 -33.91 -0.35 13.96
C LEU A 549 -33.93 -0.96 12.55
N ASN A 550 -33.04 -0.49 11.68
CA ASN A 550 -32.76 -1.12 10.41
C ASN A 550 -31.78 -2.26 10.60
N VAL A 551 -32.02 -3.35 9.89
CA VAL A 551 -31.14 -4.51 9.81
C VAL A 551 -30.95 -4.83 8.34
N SER A 552 -29.70 -4.80 7.85
CA SER A 552 -29.39 -5.13 6.46
C SER A 552 -28.64 -6.43 6.30
N GLN A 553 -28.71 -6.97 5.09
CA GLN A 553 -27.88 -8.05 4.59
C GLN A 553 -27.49 -7.82 3.12
N GLU A 554 -26.34 -8.33 2.70
CA GLU A 554 -25.89 -8.26 1.30
C GLU A 554 -26.58 -9.28 0.38
N SER A 555 -27.12 -10.37 0.94
CA SER A 555 -27.77 -11.45 0.18
C SER A 555 -29.26 -11.18 -0.06
N SER A 556 -29.78 -11.56 -1.23
CA SER A 556 -31.22 -11.59 -1.53
C SER A 556 -31.92 -12.87 -1.05
N GLU A 557 -31.19 -13.76 -0.36
CA GLU A 557 -31.75 -14.96 0.24
C GLU A 557 -32.51 -14.67 1.56
N SER A 558 -33.51 -15.48 1.86
CA SER A 558 -34.32 -15.32 3.08
C SER A 558 -33.53 -15.67 4.34
N CYS A 559 -33.48 -14.74 5.30
CA CYS A 559 -32.87 -14.91 6.61
C CYS A 559 -33.89 -14.84 7.75
N GLU A 560 -33.68 -15.63 8.80
CA GLU A 560 -34.39 -15.54 10.08
C GLU A 560 -33.73 -14.45 10.94
N LEU A 561 -34.55 -13.63 11.60
CA LEU A 561 -34.12 -12.58 12.51
C LEU A 561 -34.82 -12.75 13.86
N VAL A 562 -34.04 -12.76 14.94
CA VAL A 562 -34.52 -12.87 16.32
C VAL A 562 -33.85 -11.81 17.17
N ILE A 563 -34.60 -11.05 17.95
CA ILE A 563 -34.04 -10.12 18.94
C ILE A 563 -34.27 -10.70 20.33
N TYR A 564 -33.20 -10.72 21.13
CA TYR A 564 -33.20 -11.13 22.53
C TYR A 564 -32.99 -9.94 23.45
N GLY A 565 -33.70 -9.90 24.58
CA GLY A 565 -33.32 -9.07 25.72
C GLY A 565 -32.04 -9.60 26.38
N ILE A 566 -31.39 -8.79 27.22
CA ILE A 566 -30.14 -9.16 27.90
C ILE A 566 -30.27 -10.41 28.80
N THR A 567 -31.48 -10.72 29.25
CA THR A 567 -31.83 -11.93 30.02
C THR A 567 -32.07 -13.17 29.16
N GLY A 568 -31.91 -13.07 27.83
CA GLY A 568 -32.05 -14.18 26.88
C GLY A 568 -33.47 -14.48 26.41
N ASN A 569 -34.48 -13.72 26.84
CA ASN A 569 -35.85 -13.83 26.34
C ASN A 569 -35.98 -13.24 24.93
N VAL A 570 -36.71 -13.91 24.05
CA VAL A 570 -37.01 -13.41 22.70
C VAL A 570 -38.04 -12.28 22.79
N VAL A 571 -37.68 -11.09 22.29
CA VAL A 571 -38.56 -9.90 22.24
C VAL A 571 -39.09 -9.62 20.84
N TYR A 572 -38.43 -10.14 19.80
CA TYR A 572 -38.92 -10.08 18.43
C TYR A 572 -38.44 -11.29 17.63
N LYS A 573 -39.29 -11.77 16.71
CA LYS A 573 -38.95 -12.84 15.77
C LYS A 573 -39.59 -12.57 14.41
N GLY A 574 -38.82 -12.70 13.33
CA GLY A 574 -39.32 -12.57 11.96
C GLY A 574 -38.32 -13.09 10.93
N SER A 575 -38.61 -12.87 9.66
CA SER A 575 -37.69 -13.16 8.55
C SER A 575 -37.72 -12.04 7.50
N PHE A 576 -36.71 -11.98 6.64
CA PHE A 576 -36.67 -11.06 5.50
C PHE A 576 -35.84 -11.62 4.34
N CYS A 577 -36.25 -11.28 3.13
CA CYS A 577 -35.59 -11.64 1.86
C CYS A 577 -35.07 -10.41 1.09
N THR A 578 -35.18 -9.22 1.67
CA THR A 578 -34.72 -7.96 1.11
C THR A 578 -33.33 -7.61 1.65
N GLN A 579 -32.62 -6.69 0.99
CA GLN A 579 -31.33 -6.18 1.47
C GLN A 579 -31.45 -5.47 2.83
N THR A 580 -32.60 -4.86 3.14
CA THR A 580 -32.82 -4.19 4.43
C THR A 580 -34.22 -4.49 4.97
N LYS A 581 -34.34 -4.65 6.28
CA LYS A 581 -35.58 -4.71 7.05
C LYS A 581 -35.56 -3.67 8.15
N THR A 582 -36.60 -2.85 8.24
CA THR A 582 -36.82 -1.94 9.36
C THR A 582 -37.74 -2.59 10.39
N ILE A 583 -37.38 -2.48 11.67
CA ILE A 583 -38.10 -3.02 12.82
C ILE A 583 -38.49 -1.84 13.72
N ASP A 584 -39.76 -1.76 14.09
CA ASP A 584 -40.23 -0.84 15.12
C ASP A 584 -39.86 -1.40 16.50
N VAL A 585 -39.01 -0.64 17.20
CA VAL A 585 -38.50 -0.95 18.55
C VAL A 585 -39.01 0.05 19.59
N SER A 586 -39.91 0.97 19.23
CA SER A 586 -40.46 1.99 20.15
C SER A 586 -41.17 1.38 21.38
N GLY A 587 -41.65 0.14 21.26
CA GLY A 587 -42.27 -0.62 22.36
C GLY A 587 -41.29 -1.40 23.23
N PHE A 588 -39.98 -1.37 22.97
CA PHE A 588 -39.00 -2.12 23.75
C PHE A 588 -38.67 -1.38 25.05
N GLU A 589 -38.33 -2.10 26.12
CA GLU A 589 -37.82 -1.46 27.34
C GLU A 589 -36.42 -0.89 27.09
N LYS A 590 -36.06 0.20 27.78
CA LYS A 590 -34.71 0.78 27.68
C LYS A 590 -33.65 -0.25 28.10
N GLY A 591 -32.64 -0.45 27.27
CA GLY A 591 -31.61 -1.43 27.60
C GLY A 591 -30.81 -1.95 26.41
N ILE A 592 -30.05 -3.00 26.68
CA ILE A 592 -29.21 -3.68 25.71
C ILE A 592 -29.95 -4.90 25.15
N TYR A 593 -29.89 -5.05 23.84
CA TYR A 593 -30.50 -6.15 23.10
C TYR A 593 -29.48 -6.81 22.18
N LEU A 594 -29.73 -8.09 21.87
CA LEU A 594 -28.95 -8.89 20.93
C LEU A 594 -29.82 -9.27 19.74
N VAL A 595 -29.43 -8.86 18.54
CA VAL A 595 -30.07 -9.23 17.27
C VAL A 595 -29.31 -10.42 16.69
N LYS A 596 -29.95 -11.58 16.62
CA LYS A 596 -29.45 -12.75 15.90
C LYS A 596 -30.06 -12.82 14.51
N ILE A 597 -29.24 -13.00 13.50
CA ILE A 597 -29.65 -13.20 12.10
C ILE A 597 -29.11 -14.56 11.67
N THR A 598 -29.95 -15.40 11.06
CA THR A 598 -29.60 -16.76 10.61
C THR A 598 -29.98 -16.93 9.14
N GLY A 599 -28.97 -17.12 8.29
CA GLY A 599 -29.11 -17.42 6.87
C GLY A 599 -28.66 -18.83 6.52
N LYS A 600 -28.70 -19.17 5.23
CA LYS A 600 -28.34 -20.50 4.70
C LYS A 600 -26.91 -20.92 5.02
N ASN A 601 -25.99 -19.96 5.07
CA ASN A 601 -24.57 -20.20 5.32
C ASN A 601 -24.18 -20.01 6.81
N GLY A 602 -25.14 -19.71 7.70
CA GLY A 602 -25.03 -19.71 9.17
C GLY A 602 -25.56 -18.45 9.87
N SER A 603 -25.10 -18.14 11.09
CA SER A 603 -25.75 -17.12 11.95
C SER A 603 -24.81 -16.11 12.61
N ARG A 604 -25.27 -14.86 12.78
CA ARG A 604 -24.56 -13.77 13.46
C ARG A 604 -25.39 -13.17 14.59
N VAL A 605 -24.73 -12.66 15.63
CA VAL A 605 -25.35 -11.89 16.73
C VAL A 605 -24.72 -10.49 16.80
N VAL A 606 -25.54 -9.44 16.86
CA VAL A 606 -25.11 -8.04 16.95
C VAL A 606 -25.83 -7.35 18.11
N LYS A 607 -25.11 -6.56 18.90
CA LYS A 607 -25.66 -5.81 20.04
C LYS A 607 -26.19 -4.43 19.59
N PHE A 608 -27.37 -4.03 20.04
CA PHE A 608 -27.81 -2.63 20.01
C PHE A 608 -28.32 -2.14 21.36
N VAL A 609 -28.31 -0.82 21.53
CA VAL A 609 -28.85 -0.11 22.70
C VAL A 609 -30.14 0.58 22.29
N HIS A 610 -31.23 0.34 23.01
CA HIS A 610 -32.48 1.09 22.84
C HIS A 610 -32.53 2.26 23.84
N THR A 611 -32.76 3.47 23.33
CA THR A 611 -32.79 4.73 24.08
C THR A 611 -34.09 5.49 23.80
N PRO A 612 -34.56 6.36 24.72
CA PRO A 612 -35.76 7.17 24.52
C PRO A 612 -35.68 8.15 23.34
#